data_AF-A0AAJ2IBU0-F1
#
_entry.id   AF-A0AAJ2IBU0-F1
#
_cell.length_a   1.000
_cell.length_b   1.000
_cell.length_c   1.000
_cell.angle_alpha   90.00
_cell.angle_beta   90.00
_cell.angle_gamma   90.00
#
_symmetry.space_group_name_H-M   'P 1'
#
loop_
_entity.id
_entity.type
_entity.pdbx_description
1 polymer ?
#
loop_
_entity_poly.entity_id
_entity_poly.type
_entity_poly.pdbx_seq_one_letter_code
_entity_poly.pdbx_strand_id
1 'polypeptide(L)'
;MTARGEAERIAEELAPGVWPTADAAALSDSAQRVRALAERVAGLAEAVASVTDSYATGDSTAGGFHDAVVDGLGQIAGADLPGAAERLRALGTSLDAYARTVIDTQQQMSVVALIADRDIRRGEVNAAIGDDTWRVEAASTGRMALTAAGDDHTERSGEAGQSAAAPAATSGMMPMMPLGALGAAGAMAAGLGGLAGARARADRDGIGANDLTWLRGRAERLQTTVPASIAGWFRTAVGVGTGPRGARVVVVGTNDPQPYQRAGVELADDEALTANGRAPELAILDHMVHAGVTPRAIAAATPMEPATISALQADDVVIVAPRM
;
A
#
# COMPACT_ATOMS: atom_id res chain seq x y z
N MET A 1 2.97 34.86 22.62
CA MET A 1 2.06 33.70 22.47
C MET A 1 1.13 34.01 21.31
N THR A 2 1.07 33.15 20.29
CA THR A 2 0.20 33.37 19.12
C THR A 2 -1.23 32.94 19.46
N ALA A 3 -2.25 33.53 18.83
CA ALA A 3 -3.66 33.15 19.05
C ALA A 3 -3.90 31.64 18.84
N ARG A 4 -3.16 31.04 17.91
CA ARG A 4 -3.15 29.59 17.67
C ARG A 4 -2.57 28.78 18.83
N GLY A 5 -1.44 29.20 19.41
CA GLY A 5 -0.84 28.50 20.55
C GLY A 5 -1.68 28.62 21.82
N GLU A 6 -2.44 29.71 21.97
CA GLU A 6 -3.41 29.84 23.05
C GLU A 6 -4.61 28.90 22.87
N ALA A 7 -5.13 28.79 21.65
CA ALA A 7 -6.24 27.90 21.34
C ALA A 7 -5.86 26.42 21.48
N GLU A 8 -4.64 26.04 21.09
CA GLU A 8 -4.09 24.69 21.29
C GLU A 8 -4.03 24.33 22.78
N ARG A 9 -3.52 25.24 23.62
CA ARG A 9 -3.48 25.03 25.08
C ARG A 9 -4.88 24.82 25.66
N ILE A 10 -5.85 25.65 25.25
CA ILE A 10 -7.25 25.52 25.70
C ILE A 10 -7.84 24.19 25.24
N ALA A 11 -7.60 23.79 24.00
CA ALA A 11 -8.07 22.53 23.46
C ALA A 11 -7.51 21.33 24.24
N GLU A 12 -6.21 21.34 24.55
CA GLU A 12 -5.55 20.29 25.32
C GLU A 12 -6.04 20.22 26.77
N GLU A 13 -6.38 21.37 27.39
CA GLU A 13 -6.98 21.41 28.73
C GLU A 13 -8.40 20.83 28.76
N LEU A 14 -9.18 21.02 27.69
CA LEU A 14 -10.58 20.60 27.63
C LEU A 14 -10.76 19.17 27.09
N ALA A 15 -9.96 18.79 26.09
CA ALA A 15 -10.02 17.51 25.37
C ALA A 15 -8.58 17.06 24.99
N PRO A 16 -7.85 16.43 25.92
CA PRO A 16 -6.45 16.05 25.71
C PRO A 16 -6.25 15.10 24.52
N GLY A 17 -5.19 15.35 23.73
CA GLY A 17 -4.78 14.47 22.63
C GLY A 17 -5.64 14.54 21.36
N VAL A 18 -6.60 15.47 21.29
CA VAL A 18 -7.51 15.63 20.14
C VAL A 18 -6.94 16.62 19.10
N TRP A 19 -5.98 17.45 19.50
CA TRP A 19 -5.40 18.46 18.61
C TRP A 19 -4.50 17.84 17.52
N PRO A 20 -4.62 18.25 16.24
CA PRO A 20 -3.75 17.76 15.17
C PRO A 20 -2.31 18.23 15.35
N THR A 21 -1.38 17.28 15.52
CA THR A 21 0.05 17.54 15.76
C THR A 21 0.92 17.45 14.51
N ALA A 22 0.36 17.00 13.38
CA ALA A 22 1.09 16.89 12.13
C ALA A 22 1.57 18.27 11.62
N ASP A 23 2.81 18.32 11.14
CA ASP A 23 3.39 19.53 10.55
C ASP A 23 2.90 19.69 9.10
N ALA A 24 1.83 20.46 8.93
CA ALA A 24 1.25 20.74 7.62
C ALA A 24 2.21 21.43 6.65
N ALA A 25 3.17 22.23 7.15
CA ALA A 25 4.16 22.89 6.30
C ALA A 25 5.18 21.88 5.77
N ALA A 26 5.67 20.98 6.63
CA ALA A 26 6.56 19.90 6.22
C ALA A 26 5.88 18.92 5.24
N LEU A 27 4.60 18.63 5.44
CA LEU A 27 3.81 17.81 4.53
C LEU A 27 3.64 18.47 3.15
N SER A 28 3.37 19.78 3.13
CA SER A 28 3.26 20.55 1.88
C SER A 28 4.60 20.63 1.13
N ASP A 29 5.71 20.84 1.83
CA ASP A 29 7.06 20.83 1.23
C ASP A 29 7.38 19.43 0.66
N SER A 30 7.03 18.38 1.39
CA SER A 30 7.21 17.00 0.93
C SER A 30 6.38 16.70 -0.33
N ALA A 31 5.13 17.16 -0.37
CA ALA A 31 4.27 17.06 -1.54
C ALA A 31 4.89 17.76 -2.77
N GLN A 32 5.45 18.96 -2.58
CA GLN A 32 6.10 19.71 -3.65
C GLN A 32 7.35 18.98 -4.18
N ARG A 33 8.19 18.43 -3.30
CA ARG A 33 9.37 17.64 -3.70
C ARG A 33 8.99 16.39 -4.49
N VAL A 34 7.94 15.70 -4.06
CA VAL A 34 7.43 14.50 -4.75
C VAL A 34 6.90 14.84 -6.14
N ARG A 35 6.15 15.95 -6.29
CA ARG A 35 5.68 16.43 -7.61
C ARG A 35 6.85 16.79 -8.54
N ALA A 36 7.86 17.48 -8.02
CA ALA A 36 9.07 17.79 -8.78
C ALA A 36 9.83 16.52 -9.22
N LEU A 37 9.84 15.48 -8.39
CA LEU A 37 10.41 14.18 -8.77
C LEU A 37 9.58 13.52 -9.88
N ALA A 38 8.25 13.56 -9.78
CA ALA A 38 7.36 13.02 -10.81
C ALA A 38 7.58 13.70 -12.18
N GLU A 39 7.74 15.02 -12.20
CA GLU A 39 8.05 15.79 -13.41
C GLU A 39 9.39 15.36 -14.03
N ARG A 40 10.42 15.14 -13.20
CA ARG A 40 11.73 14.67 -13.67
C ARG A 40 11.65 13.26 -14.27
N VAL A 41 10.89 12.36 -13.63
CA VAL A 41 10.68 10.98 -14.14
C VAL A 41 9.88 10.99 -15.44
N ALA A 42 8.86 11.84 -15.55
CA ALA A 42 8.09 12.00 -16.78
C ALA A 42 8.94 12.56 -17.93
N GLY A 43 9.74 13.60 -17.67
CA GLY A 43 10.67 14.14 -18.65
C GLY A 43 11.74 13.12 -19.09
N LEU A 44 12.19 12.26 -18.18
CA LEU A 44 13.07 11.14 -18.52
C LEU A 44 12.37 10.12 -19.43
N ALA A 45 11.12 9.77 -19.12
CA ALA A 45 10.34 8.85 -19.93
C ALA A 45 10.13 9.38 -21.36
N GLU A 46 9.81 10.67 -21.50
CA GLU A 46 9.68 11.35 -22.80
C GLU A 46 11.00 11.37 -23.56
N ALA A 47 12.12 11.65 -22.88
CA ALA A 47 13.44 11.64 -23.51
C ALA A 47 13.83 10.23 -24.01
N VAL A 48 13.58 9.19 -23.21
CA VAL A 48 13.84 7.80 -23.60
C VAL A 48 12.95 7.38 -24.78
N ALA A 49 11.66 7.75 -24.77
CA ALA A 49 10.75 7.48 -25.87
C ALA A 49 11.17 8.19 -27.16
N SER A 50 11.55 9.47 -27.08
CA SER A 50 12.03 10.25 -28.22
C SER A 50 13.32 9.69 -28.83
N VAL A 51 14.28 9.27 -27.99
CA VAL A 51 15.51 8.62 -28.47
C VAL A 51 15.18 7.28 -29.13
N THR A 52 14.30 6.48 -28.52
CA THR A 52 13.88 5.18 -29.08
C THR A 52 13.22 5.35 -30.45
N ASP A 53 12.31 6.31 -30.61
CA ASP A 53 11.62 6.60 -31.86
C ASP A 53 12.58 7.13 -32.95
N SER A 54 13.50 8.02 -32.57
CA SER A 54 14.53 8.55 -33.48
C SER A 54 15.47 7.46 -34.01
N TYR A 55 15.80 6.47 -33.16
CA TYR A 55 16.61 5.32 -33.57
C TYR A 55 15.78 4.34 -34.42
N ALA A 56 14.54 4.04 -34.05
CA ALA A 56 13.68 3.11 -34.80
C ALA A 56 13.31 3.60 -36.21
N THR A 57 13.26 4.92 -36.43
CA THR A 57 12.89 5.55 -37.71
C THR A 57 14.09 6.01 -38.54
N GLY A 58 15.32 5.85 -38.04
CA GLY A 58 16.54 6.30 -38.70
C GLY A 58 16.93 5.44 -39.91
N ASP A 59 16.85 6.03 -41.11
CA ASP A 59 16.96 5.37 -42.42
C ASP A 59 18.40 4.90 -42.82
N SER A 60 19.34 4.65 -41.89
CA SER A 60 20.76 4.50 -42.28
C SER A 60 21.70 3.54 -41.54
N THR A 61 21.29 2.73 -40.55
CA THR A 61 22.24 1.74 -39.98
C THR A 61 21.57 0.43 -39.58
N ALA A 62 21.25 -0.42 -40.57
CA ALA A 62 20.91 -1.82 -40.32
C ALA A 62 22.18 -2.60 -39.90
N GLY A 63 22.20 -3.16 -38.69
CA GLY A 63 23.30 -4.01 -38.20
C GLY A 63 23.18 -4.32 -36.70
N GLY A 64 23.81 -5.41 -36.23
CA GLY A 64 23.60 -5.94 -34.88
C GLY A 64 23.98 -5.00 -33.71
N PHE A 65 24.76 -3.94 -33.94
CA PHE A 65 25.00 -2.89 -32.93
C PHE A 65 23.77 -1.98 -32.76
N HIS A 66 23.09 -1.64 -33.86
CA HIS A 66 21.85 -0.88 -33.84
C HIS A 66 20.74 -1.67 -33.11
N ASP A 67 20.59 -2.95 -33.45
CA ASP A 67 19.60 -3.83 -32.80
C ASP A 67 19.89 -3.95 -31.29
N ALA A 68 21.16 -4.10 -30.88
CA ALA A 68 21.52 -4.15 -29.47
C ALA A 68 21.25 -2.83 -28.72
N VAL A 69 21.38 -1.67 -29.39
CA VAL A 69 21.06 -0.36 -28.82
C VAL A 69 19.55 -0.15 -28.71
N VAL A 70 18.77 -0.53 -29.72
CA VAL A 70 17.30 -0.47 -29.70
C VAL A 70 16.74 -1.43 -28.64
N ASP A 71 17.26 -2.66 -28.54
CA ASP A 71 16.86 -3.62 -27.50
C ASP A 71 17.23 -3.12 -26.10
N GLY A 72 18.44 -2.56 -25.92
CA GLY A 72 18.87 -1.96 -24.65
C GLY A 72 18.01 -0.77 -24.24
N LEU A 73 17.67 0.11 -25.18
CA LEU A 73 16.72 1.22 -24.98
C LEU A 73 15.32 0.70 -24.66
N GLY A 74 14.84 -0.32 -25.36
CA GLY A 74 13.58 -1.00 -25.07
C GLY A 74 13.56 -1.65 -23.68
N GLN A 75 14.70 -2.10 -23.18
CA GLN A 75 14.83 -2.68 -21.84
C GLN A 75 14.80 -1.62 -20.73
N ILE A 76 15.33 -0.42 -21.00
CA ILE A 76 15.26 0.77 -20.13
C ILE A 76 13.86 1.40 -20.20
N ALA A 77 13.27 1.52 -21.39
CA ALA A 77 11.89 1.94 -21.62
C ALA A 77 10.87 0.94 -21.07
N GLY A 78 11.27 -0.34 -20.91
CA GLY A 78 10.50 -1.37 -20.25
C GLY A 78 10.45 -1.25 -18.72
N ALA A 79 11.17 -0.29 -18.13
CA ALA A 79 10.85 0.19 -16.79
C ALA A 79 9.61 1.11 -16.91
N ASP A 80 8.60 0.88 -16.08
CA ASP A 80 7.35 1.65 -16.02
C ASP A 80 7.59 3.06 -15.45
N LEU A 81 8.40 3.87 -16.14
CA LEU A 81 8.68 5.27 -15.81
C LEU A 81 7.39 6.13 -15.83
N PRO A 82 6.47 5.96 -16.81
CA PRO A 82 5.20 6.68 -16.79
C PRO A 82 4.35 6.34 -15.56
N GLY A 83 4.21 5.05 -15.21
CA GLY A 83 3.46 4.64 -14.02
C GLY A 83 4.16 5.04 -12.72
N ALA A 84 5.49 5.06 -12.67
CA ALA A 84 6.23 5.59 -11.52
C ALA A 84 6.00 7.09 -11.33
N ALA A 85 6.02 7.89 -12.41
CA ALA A 85 5.67 9.30 -12.35
C ALA A 85 4.23 9.50 -11.86
N GLU A 86 3.29 8.67 -12.31
CA GLU A 86 1.89 8.77 -11.89
C GLU A 86 1.68 8.42 -10.41
N ARG A 87 2.34 7.36 -9.92
CA ARG A 87 2.33 7.01 -8.48
C ARG A 87 2.89 8.15 -7.62
N LEU A 88 3.96 8.81 -8.08
CA LEU A 88 4.52 9.97 -7.39
C LEU A 88 3.53 11.16 -7.40
N ARG A 89 2.85 11.44 -8.51
CA ARG A 89 1.82 12.50 -8.54
C ARG A 89 0.67 12.22 -7.58
N ALA A 90 0.21 10.97 -7.52
CA ALA A 90 -0.83 10.53 -6.59
C ALA A 90 -0.37 10.73 -5.13
N LEU A 91 0.86 10.31 -4.79
CA LEU A 91 1.44 10.52 -3.47
C LEU A 91 1.52 12.01 -3.10
N GLY A 92 2.03 12.84 -4.00
CA GLY A 92 2.10 14.29 -3.78
C GLY A 92 0.71 14.93 -3.59
N THR A 93 -0.32 14.39 -4.24
CA THR A 93 -1.70 14.84 -4.08
C THR A 93 -2.28 14.45 -2.73
N SER A 94 -2.03 13.21 -2.26
CA SER A 94 -2.46 12.76 -0.93
C SER A 94 -1.79 13.56 0.20
N LEU A 95 -0.48 13.82 0.10
CA LEU A 95 0.25 14.61 1.10
C LEU A 95 -0.29 16.04 1.22
N ASP A 96 -0.60 16.68 0.08
CA ASP A 96 -1.18 18.02 0.05
C ASP A 96 -2.64 18.04 0.56
N ALA A 97 -3.43 17.02 0.23
CA ALA A 97 -4.78 16.86 0.76
C ALA A 97 -4.76 16.69 2.29
N TYR A 98 -3.85 15.85 2.80
CA TYR A 98 -3.68 15.64 4.24
C TYR A 98 -3.21 16.92 4.95
N ALA A 99 -2.26 17.66 4.36
CA ALA A 99 -1.81 18.94 4.90
C ALA A 99 -2.96 19.95 5.01
N ARG A 100 -3.85 20.03 4.02
CA ARG A 100 -5.05 20.89 4.05
C ARG A 100 -6.01 20.45 5.14
N THR A 101 -6.31 19.16 5.25
CA THR A 101 -7.15 18.61 6.32
C THR A 101 -6.64 18.99 7.71
N VAL A 102 -5.33 18.93 7.93
CA VAL A 102 -4.69 19.35 9.19
C VAL A 102 -4.88 20.85 9.43
N ILE A 103 -4.65 21.69 8.43
CA ILE A 103 -4.81 23.15 8.54
C ILE A 103 -6.26 23.52 8.84
N ASP A 104 -7.21 22.95 8.11
CA ASP A 104 -8.64 23.23 8.25
C ASP A 104 -9.14 22.81 9.64
N THR A 105 -8.75 21.61 10.10
CA THR A 105 -9.08 21.16 11.46
C THR A 105 -8.47 22.07 12.52
N GLN A 106 -7.20 22.46 12.38
CA GLN A 106 -6.56 23.37 13.34
C GLN A 106 -7.27 24.74 13.40
N GLN A 107 -7.74 25.25 12.26
CA GLN A 107 -8.53 26.49 12.22
C GLN A 107 -9.90 26.32 12.90
N GLN A 108 -10.61 25.23 12.59
CA GLN A 108 -11.91 24.91 13.20
C GLN A 108 -11.79 24.74 14.72
N MET A 109 -10.85 23.92 15.18
CA MET A 109 -10.61 23.68 16.60
C MET A 109 -10.12 24.94 17.32
N SER A 110 -9.38 25.82 16.64
CA SER A 110 -9.01 27.12 17.21
C SER A 110 -10.25 27.97 17.56
N VAL A 111 -11.22 28.02 16.65
CA VAL A 111 -12.48 28.76 16.87
C VAL A 111 -13.29 28.12 18.00
N VAL A 112 -13.43 26.79 18.00
CA VAL A 112 -14.16 26.05 19.05
C VAL A 112 -13.53 26.27 20.42
N ALA A 113 -12.21 26.18 20.53
CA ALA A 113 -11.48 26.39 21.78
C ALA A 113 -11.68 27.82 22.32
N LEU A 114 -11.60 28.85 21.47
CA LEU A 114 -11.81 30.24 21.89
C LEU A 114 -13.26 30.53 22.32
N ILE A 115 -14.25 29.91 21.66
CA ILE A 115 -15.65 30.00 22.08
C ILE A 115 -15.84 29.31 23.44
N ALA A 116 -15.26 28.12 23.63
CA ALA A 116 -15.32 27.40 24.88
C ALA A 116 -14.69 28.20 26.03
N ASP A 117 -13.51 28.81 25.83
CA ASP A 117 -12.87 29.68 26.83
C ASP A 117 -13.74 30.90 27.17
N ARG A 118 -14.35 31.56 26.17
CA ARG A 118 -15.31 32.64 26.41
C ARG A 118 -16.48 32.18 27.27
N ASP A 119 -17.05 31.01 26.96
CA ASP A 119 -18.24 30.50 27.64
C ASP A 119 -17.91 30.01 29.06
N ILE A 120 -16.72 29.45 29.27
CA ILE A 120 -16.19 29.12 30.61
C ILE A 120 -16.05 30.39 31.45
N ARG A 121 -15.41 31.44 30.92
CA ARG A 121 -15.27 32.74 31.62
C ARG A 121 -16.63 33.36 31.94
N ARG A 122 -17.63 33.22 31.06
CA ARG A 122 -19.01 33.65 31.35
C ARG A 122 -19.65 32.80 32.45
N GLY A 123 -19.42 31.49 32.43
CA GLY A 123 -19.85 30.58 33.49
C GLY A 123 -19.24 30.93 34.85
N GLU A 124 -17.96 31.32 34.89
CA GLU A 124 -17.28 31.77 36.12
C GLU A 124 -17.91 33.05 36.69
N VAL A 125 -18.31 34.00 35.84
CA VAL A 125 -19.01 35.21 36.28
C VAL A 125 -20.40 34.87 36.86
N ASN A 126 -21.14 33.95 36.22
CA ASN A 126 -22.45 33.53 36.70
C ASN A 126 -22.37 32.69 38.00
N ALA A 127 -21.35 31.85 38.11
CA ALA A 127 -21.02 31.09 39.32
C ALA A 127 -20.74 32.03 40.50
N ALA A 128 -20.04 33.15 40.28
CA ALA A 128 -19.81 34.16 41.31
C ALA A 128 -21.11 34.84 41.81
N ILE A 129 -22.19 34.78 41.03
CA ILE A 129 -23.53 35.30 41.38
C ILE A 129 -24.42 34.18 41.98
N GLY A 130 -23.92 32.94 42.04
CA GLY A 130 -24.56 31.80 42.69
C GLY A 130 -25.15 30.74 41.75
N ASP A 131 -24.89 30.80 40.44
CA ASP A 131 -25.34 29.79 39.48
C ASP A 131 -24.17 29.02 38.86
N ASP A 132 -23.76 27.93 39.53
CA ASP A 132 -22.66 27.05 39.13
C ASP A 132 -22.98 26.18 37.89
N THR A 133 -24.26 26.09 37.49
CA THR A 133 -24.72 25.21 36.41
C THR A 133 -24.07 25.58 35.07
N TRP A 134 -23.92 26.88 34.81
CA TRP A 134 -23.32 27.40 33.57
C TRP A 134 -21.85 27.03 33.40
N ARG A 135 -21.11 26.87 34.50
CA ARG A 135 -19.69 26.52 34.45
C ARG A 135 -19.48 25.09 33.96
N VAL A 136 -20.31 24.16 34.43
CA VAL A 136 -20.25 22.74 34.04
C VAL A 136 -20.72 22.57 32.61
N GLU A 137 -21.82 23.23 32.23
CA GLU A 137 -22.38 23.14 30.89
C GLU A 137 -21.40 23.66 29.82
N ALA A 138 -20.79 24.84 30.03
CA ALA A 138 -19.83 25.41 29.09
C ALA A 138 -18.60 24.51 28.87
N ALA A 139 -18.04 23.96 29.95
CA ALA A 139 -16.89 23.05 29.86
C ALA A 139 -17.25 21.73 29.14
N SER A 140 -18.44 21.18 29.39
CA SER A 140 -18.91 19.95 28.74
C SER A 140 -19.16 20.14 27.24
N THR A 141 -19.80 21.24 26.84
CA THR A 141 -20.08 21.58 25.44
C THR A 141 -18.80 21.82 24.67
N GLY A 142 -17.85 22.55 25.25
CA GLY A 142 -16.52 22.77 24.67
C GLY A 142 -15.77 21.46 24.42
N ARG A 143 -15.77 20.55 25.41
CA ARG A 143 -15.15 19.22 25.27
C ARG A 143 -15.81 18.40 24.16
N MET A 144 -17.15 18.30 24.15
CA MET A 144 -17.87 17.56 23.12
C MET A 144 -17.61 18.09 21.71
N ALA A 145 -17.60 19.40 21.53
CA ALA A 145 -17.32 20.03 20.24
C ALA A 145 -15.88 19.78 19.76
N LEU A 146 -14.90 19.82 20.68
CA LEU A 146 -13.51 19.51 20.36
C LEU A 146 -13.34 18.04 19.97
N THR A 147 -13.91 17.11 20.73
CA THR A 147 -13.87 15.67 20.41
C THR A 147 -14.51 15.39 19.06
N ALA A 148 -15.69 15.98 18.77
CA ALA A 148 -16.33 15.82 17.47
C ALA A 148 -15.47 16.34 16.30
N ALA A 149 -14.76 17.47 16.49
CA ALA A 149 -13.84 17.99 15.48
C ALA A 149 -12.60 17.09 15.28
N GLY A 150 -12.13 16.40 16.33
CA GLY A 150 -11.06 15.42 16.22
C GLY A 150 -11.48 14.10 15.57
N ASP A 151 -12.70 13.64 15.82
CA ASP A 151 -13.27 12.47 15.14
C ASP A 151 -13.42 12.75 13.64
N ASP A 152 -13.97 13.91 13.28
CA ASP A 152 -14.08 14.39 11.90
C ASP A 152 -12.70 14.57 11.23
N HIS A 153 -11.69 15.03 11.98
CA HIS A 153 -10.31 15.04 11.50
C HIS A 153 -9.79 13.64 11.19
N THR A 154 -10.08 12.65 12.04
CA THR A 154 -9.65 11.26 11.84
C THR A 154 -10.29 10.67 10.58
N GLU A 155 -11.59 10.91 10.37
CA GLU A 155 -12.33 10.47 9.18
C GLU A 155 -11.78 11.13 7.90
N ARG A 156 -11.70 12.46 7.86
CA ARG A 156 -11.17 13.22 6.71
C ARG A 156 -9.71 12.90 6.41
N SER A 157 -8.92 12.58 7.43
CA SER A 157 -7.54 12.13 7.27
C SER A 157 -7.45 10.76 6.61
N GLY A 158 -8.36 9.85 6.98
CA GLY A 158 -8.52 8.56 6.32
C GLY A 158 -8.89 8.70 4.84
N GLU A 159 -9.82 9.60 4.53
CA GLU A 159 -10.22 9.91 3.15
C GLU A 159 -9.09 10.55 2.32
N ALA A 160 -8.28 11.44 2.91
CA ALA A 160 -7.11 12.03 2.26
C ALA A 160 -6.02 10.99 1.92
N GLY A 161 -5.91 9.93 2.72
CA GLY A 161 -5.05 8.77 2.43
C GLY A 161 -5.62 7.89 1.31
N GLN A 162 -6.95 7.78 1.21
CA GLN A 162 -7.64 6.95 0.22
C GLN A 162 -7.87 7.63 -1.13
N SER A 163 -7.93 8.96 -1.19
CA SER A 163 -8.16 9.72 -2.43
C SER A 163 -6.97 9.73 -3.40
N ALA A 164 -5.82 9.15 -2.99
CA ALA A 164 -4.77 8.69 -3.90
C ALA A 164 -4.97 7.24 -4.38
N ALA A 165 -6.22 6.74 -4.34
CA ALA A 165 -6.60 5.45 -4.89
C ALA A 165 -6.02 5.27 -6.29
N ALA A 166 -5.40 4.09 -6.46
CA ALA A 166 -4.74 3.60 -7.65
C ALA A 166 -5.47 4.02 -8.95
N PRO A 167 -4.73 4.34 -10.03
CA PRO A 167 -5.33 4.66 -11.32
C PRO A 167 -6.41 3.65 -11.66
N ALA A 168 -7.64 4.15 -11.83
CA ALA A 168 -8.79 3.33 -12.14
C ALA A 168 -8.50 2.50 -13.40
N ALA A 169 -8.45 1.18 -13.23
CA ALA A 169 -8.50 0.20 -14.29
C ALA A 169 -9.86 0.29 -15.00
N THR A 170 -10.01 1.31 -15.85
CA THR A 170 -11.19 1.50 -16.71
C THR A 170 -10.72 1.40 -18.15
N SER A 171 -10.46 0.19 -18.63
CA SER A 171 -10.28 -0.11 -20.05
C SER A 171 -10.37 -1.62 -20.27
N GLY A 172 -11.55 -2.11 -20.66
CA GLY A 172 -11.71 -3.46 -21.23
C GLY A 172 -12.94 -4.25 -20.80
N MET A 173 -14.12 -3.83 -21.27
CA MET A 173 -15.29 -4.65 -21.69
C MET A 173 -15.82 -5.82 -20.82
N MET A 174 -17.15 -5.75 -20.60
CA MET A 174 -18.06 -6.72 -19.97
C MET A 174 -17.87 -8.21 -20.36
N PRO A 175 -18.16 -9.16 -19.45
CA PRO A 175 -18.20 -10.59 -19.78
C PRO A 175 -19.55 -10.94 -20.42
N MET A 176 -19.56 -11.23 -21.72
CA MET A 176 -20.62 -12.05 -22.33
C MET A 176 -20.11 -13.48 -22.47
N MET A 177 -20.58 -14.33 -21.56
CA MET A 177 -20.55 -15.79 -21.64
C MET A 177 -21.47 -16.31 -22.79
N PRO A 178 -21.53 -17.62 -23.08
CA PRO A 178 -20.65 -18.37 -23.97
C PRO A 178 -21.43 -19.00 -25.14
N LEU A 179 -20.87 -19.29 -26.32
CA LEU A 179 -21.43 -20.32 -27.22
C LEU A 179 -20.51 -20.60 -28.42
N GLY A 180 -20.24 -21.88 -28.68
CA GLY A 180 -20.12 -22.40 -30.05
C GLY A 180 -18.73 -22.64 -30.64
N ALA A 181 -18.21 -23.85 -30.39
CA ALA A 181 -17.79 -24.86 -31.38
C ALA A 181 -16.75 -24.59 -32.51
N LEU A 182 -15.95 -25.66 -32.72
CA LEU A 182 -15.44 -26.23 -33.98
C LEU A 182 -14.05 -25.82 -34.54
N GLY A 183 -13.21 -26.86 -34.69
CA GLY A 183 -12.14 -26.97 -35.70
C GLY A 183 -10.74 -27.20 -35.09
N ALA A 184 -10.25 -28.44 -34.96
CA ALA A 184 -9.48 -29.21 -35.97
C ALA A 184 -8.05 -28.65 -36.19
N ALA A 185 -6.98 -29.42 -36.40
CA ALA A 185 -6.63 -30.83 -36.28
C ALA A 185 -5.11 -30.89 -36.59
N GLY A 186 -4.38 -31.83 -35.99
CA GLY A 186 -3.21 -32.47 -36.62
C GLY A 186 -1.83 -31.84 -36.39
N ALA A 187 -0.97 -32.54 -35.64
CA ALA A 187 0.15 -33.28 -36.21
C ALA A 187 0.93 -34.01 -35.09
N MET A 188 0.88 -35.34 -35.12
CA MET A 188 1.87 -36.20 -34.48
C MET A 188 3.03 -36.42 -35.45
N ALA A 189 4.27 -36.28 -34.97
CA ALA A 189 5.42 -37.00 -35.51
C ALA A 189 6.47 -37.21 -34.41
N ALA A 190 6.80 -38.49 -34.21
CA ALA A 190 7.72 -39.03 -33.23
C ALA A 190 9.20 -38.86 -33.65
N GLY A 191 10.12 -39.00 -32.68
CA GLY A 191 11.53 -39.23 -32.98
C GLY A 191 12.46 -39.09 -31.78
N LEU A 192 12.68 -40.20 -31.08
CA LEU A 192 13.63 -40.38 -29.98
C LEU A 192 15.07 -39.97 -30.32
N GLY A 193 15.74 -39.29 -29.38
CA GLY A 193 17.20 -39.15 -29.38
C GLY A 193 17.74 -38.33 -28.20
N GLY A 194 18.48 -38.99 -27.30
CA GLY A 194 19.62 -38.37 -26.63
C GLY A 194 19.38 -37.72 -25.26
N LEU A 195 19.64 -38.52 -24.22
CA LEU A 195 19.84 -38.12 -22.83
C LEU A 195 20.97 -37.07 -22.69
N ALA A 196 20.64 -35.77 -22.69
CA ALA A 196 21.56 -34.72 -22.23
C ALA A 196 20.89 -33.38 -21.83
N GLY A 197 19.56 -33.28 -21.79
CA GLY A 197 18.85 -32.00 -21.56
C GLY A 197 17.91 -31.94 -20.34
N ALA A 198 17.64 -33.06 -19.68
CA ALA A 198 16.56 -33.16 -18.69
C ALA A 198 16.88 -32.61 -17.28
N ARG A 199 18.06 -32.00 -17.07
CA ARG A 199 18.39 -31.30 -15.82
C ARG A 199 18.46 -29.78 -15.93
N ALA A 200 18.32 -29.20 -17.13
CA ALA A 200 18.46 -27.76 -17.34
C ALA A 200 17.18 -27.06 -17.83
N ARG A 201 16.05 -27.79 -17.91
CA ARG A 201 14.77 -27.23 -18.40
C ARG A 201 13.56 -27.54 -17.51
N ALA A 202 13.77 -28.18 -16.36
CA ALA A 202 12.73 -28.37 -15.34
C ALA A 202 12.78 -27.31 -14.21
N ASP A 203 13.69 -26.34 -14.32
CA ASP A 203 14.02 -25.38 -13.24
C ASP A 203 13.54 -23.95 -13.54
N ARG A 204 12.59 -23.78 -14.47
CA ARG A 204 12.07 -22.46 -14.84
C ARG A 204 10.58 -22.21 -14.58
N ASP A 205 9.82 -23.22 -14.15
CA ASP A 205 8.35 -23.07 -13.99
C ASP A 205 7.76 -23.66 -12.70
N GLY A 206 8.55 -24.20 -11.78
CA GLY A 206 8.02 -24.83 -10.55
C GLY A 206 8.71 -24.36 -9.28
N ILE A 207 7.93 -24.07 -8.23
CA ILE A 207 8.46 -23.93 -6.86
C ILE A 207 9.12 -25.25 -6.45
N GLY A 208 10.39 -25.20 -6.04
CA GLY A 208 11.13 -26.38 -5.60
C GLY A 208 10.80 -26.79 -4.16
N ALA A 209 11.12 -28.03 -3.79
CA ALA A 209 10.98 -28.51 -2.41
C ALA A 209 11.80 -27.67 -1.40
N ASN A 210 12.91 -27.08 -1.85
CA ASN A 210 13.73 -26.18 -1.05
C ASN A 210 13.02 -24.85 -0.77
N ASP A 211 12.27 -24.30 -1.74
CA ASP A 211 11.49 -23.07 -1.55
C ASP A 211 10.36 -23.28 -0.56
N LEU A 212 9.67 -24.42 -0.62
CA LEU A 212 8.62 -24.77 0.33
C LEU A 212 9.16 -24.95 1.76
N THR A 213 10.35 -25.54 1.88
CA THR A 213 11.03 -25.73 3.17
C THR A 213 11.49 -24.39 3.75
N TRP A 214 12.06 -23.53 2.90
CA TRP A 214 12.44 -22.17 3.27
C TRP A 214 11.22 -21.34 3.69
N LEU A 215 10.13 -21.40 2.92
CA LEU A 215 8.87 -20.69 3.20
C LEU A 215 8.31 -21.04 4.57
N ARG A 216 8.25 -22.34 4.89
CA ARG A 216 7.82 -22.83 6.20
C ARG A 216 8.71 -22.28 7.32
N GLY A 217 10.04 -22.46 7.19
CA GLY A 217 10.99 -21.99 8.19
C GLY A 217 11.05 -20.46 8.32
N ARG A 218 10.65 -19.72 7.28
CA ARG A 218 10.54 -18.27 7.31
C ARG A 218 9.26 -17.82 8.01
N ALA A 219 8.11 -18.42 7.69
CA ALA A 219 6.85 -18.15 8.37
C ALA A 219 6.93 -18.44 9.88
N GLU A 220 7.56 -19.55 10.26
CA GLU A 220 7.81 -19.89 11.67
C GLU A 220 8.71 -18.87 12.37
N ARG A 221 9.83 -18.48 11.74
CA ARG A 221 10.72 -17.44 12.30
C ARG A 221 10.01 -16.10 12.46
N LEU A 222 9.23 -15.69 11.48
CA LEU A 222 8.47 -14.44 11.54
C LEU A 222 7.50 -14.45 12.73
N GLN A 223 6.82 -15.58 12.98
CA GLN A 223 5.97 -15.74 14.15
C GLN A 223 6.74 -15.66 15.48
N THR A 224 7.98 -16.17 15.54
CA THR A 224 8.80 -16.08 16.77
C THR A 224 9.30 -14.68 17.09
N THR A 225 9.35 -13.78 16.10
CA THR A 225 9.72 -12.37 16.30
C THR A 225 8.57 -11.53 16.82
N VAL A 226 7.33 -12.04 16.77
CA VAL A 226 6.15 -11.33 17.26
C VAL A 226 6.18 -11.19 18.79
N PRO A 227 6.05 -9.97 19.35
CA PRO A 227 5.98 -9.77 20.79
C PRO A 227 4.83 -10.56 21.44
N ALA A 228 5.10 -11.16 22.60
CA ALA A 228 4.12 -12.00 23.31
C ALA A 228 2.82 -11.26 23.68
N SER A 229 2.87 -9.93 23.80
CA SER A 229 1.70 -9.07 24.06
C SER A 229 0.69 -9.04 22.91
N ILE A 230 1.10 -9.36 21.68
CA ILE A 230 0.24 -9.33 20.49
C ILE A 230 0.17 -10.67 19.74
N ALA A 231 1.01 -11.64 20.10
CA ALA A 231 1.08 -12.96 19.46
C ALA A 231 -0.26 -13.73 19.45
N GLY A 232 -1.20 -13.40 20.32
CA GLY A 232 -2.53 -14.04 20.37
C GLY A 232 -3.50 -13.60 19.27
N TRP A 233 -3.29 -12.43 18.65
CA TRP A 233 -4.20 -11.88 17.64
C TRP A 233 -3.49 -11.40 16.37
N PHE A 234 -2.17 -11.13 16.44
CA PHE A 234 -1.36 -10.78 15.29
C PHE A 234 -0.98 -12.03 14.50
N ARG A 235 -1.34 -12.06 13.22
CA ARG A 235 -1.09 -13.19 12.32
C ARG A 235 -0.23 -12.74 11.16
N THR A 236 0.69 -13.61 10.77
CA THR A 236 1.59 -13.35 9.66
C THR A 236 1.62 -14.54 8.70
N ALA A 237 1.81 -14.24 7.42
CA ALA A 237 2.04 -15.22 6.38
C ALA A 237 3.16 -14.74 5.46
N VAL A 238 3.76 -15.66 4.73
CA VAL A 238 4.83 -15.39 3.77
C VAL A 238 4.48 -16.08 2.47
N GLY A 239 4.44 -15.33 1.39
CA GLY A 239 4.22 -15.81 0.05
C GLY A 239 5.48 -15.70 -0.80
N VAL A 240 5.63 -16.64 -1.73
CA VAL A 240 6.57 -16.54 -2.84
C VAL A 240 5.79 -16.56 -4.15
N GLY A 241 6.16 -15.63 -5.02
CA GLY A 241 5.65 -15.54 -6.37
C GLY A 241 6.77 -15.34 -7.38
N THR A 242 6.39 -15.37 -8.65
CA THR A 242 7.28 -15.12 -9.78
C THR A 242 6.87 -13.81 -10.44
N GLY A 243 7.73 -12.81 -10.36
CA GLY A 243 7.53 -11.51 -10.97
C GLY A 243 7.82 -11.50 -12.48
N PRO A 244 7.62 -10.35 -13.15
CA PRO A 244 7.98 -10.17 -14.55
C PRO A 244 9.46 -10.52 -14.76
N ARG A 245 9.78 -11.29 -15.81
CA ARG A 245 11.12 -11.82 -16.12
C ARG A 245 11.59 -13.03 -15.28
N GLY A 246 10.69 -13.66 -14.53
CA GLY A 246 11.02 -14.89 -13.78
C GLY A 246 11.72 -14.63 -12.44
N ALA A 247 11.78 -13.38 -11.98
CA ALA A 247 12.37 -13.03 -10.71
C ALA A 247 11.53 -13.57 -9.54
N ARG A 248 12.19 -14.12 -8.51
CA ARG A 248 11.54 -14.54 -7.28
C ARG A 248 11.16 -13.32 -6.45
N VAL A 249 9.89 -13.23 -6.06
CA VAL A 249 9.38 -12.15 -5.21
C VAL A 249 8.84 -12.76 -3.92
N VAL A 250 9.27 -12.22 -2.78
CA VAL A 250 8.78 -12.62 -1.46
C VAL A 250 7.88 -11.51 -0.92
N VAL A 251 6.71 -11.89 -0.44
CA VAL A 251 5.76 -10.95 0.17
C VAL A 251 5.37 -11.47 1.54
N VAL A 252 5.47 -10.63 2.55
CA VAL A 252 5.03 -10.88 3.92
C VAL A 252 3.69 -10.20 4.13
N GLY A 253 2.68 -10.99 4.46
CA GLY A 253 1.33 -10.53 4.78
C GLY A 253 1.11 -10.42 6.27
N THR A 254 0.35 -9.42 6.69
CA THR A 254 -0.13 -9.26 8.05
C THR A 254 -1.64 -9.03 8.07
N ASN A 255 -2.28 -9.27 9.21
CA ASN A 255 -3.71 -9.00 9.39
C ASN A 255 -4.00 -7.55 9.82
N ASP A 256 -3.01 -6.66 9.76
CA ASP A 256 -3.21 -5.25 10.05
C ASP A 256 -4.02 -4.55 8.94
N PRO A 257 -4.72 -3.45 9.26
CA PRO A 257 -5.46 -2.66 8.26
C PRO A 257 -4.56 -2.00 7.21
N GLN A 258 -3.29 -1.79 7.53
CA GLN A 258 -2.31 -1.12 6.66
C GLN A 258 -0.94 -1.81 6.71
N PRO A 259 -0.16 -1.75 5.61
CA PRO A 259 1.14 -2.41 5.48
C PRO A 259 2.24 -1.61 6.21
N TYR A 260 2.20 -1.58 7.54
CA TYR A 260 3.25 -0.98 8.35
C TYR A 260 4.01 -2.03 9.15
N GLN A 261 5.34 -1.87 9.23
CA GLN A 261 6.18 -2.78 9.98
C GLN A 261 6.05 -2.49 11.48
N ARG A 262 5.47 -3.44 12.23
CA ARG A 262 5.36 -3.34 13.68
C ARG A 262 6.72 -3.53 14.35
N ALA A 263 6.94 -2.80 15.45
CA ALA A 263 8.11 -2.97 16.30
C ALA A 263 8.24 -4.43 16.77
N GLY A 264 9.40 -5.04 16.51
CA GLY A 264 9.69 -6.45 16.81
C GLY A 264 9.55 -7.39 15.61
N VAL A 265 8.88 -7.00 14.53
CA VAL A 265 8.82 -7.81 13.29
C VAL A 265 9.99 -7.44 12.38
N GLU A 266 10.86 -8.41 12.11
CA GLU A 266 12.02 -8.23 11.23
C GLU A 266 11.73 -8.79 9.83
N LEU A 267 11.80 -7.91 8.82
CA LEU A 267 11.73 -8.23 7.40
C LEU A 267 13.13 -8.27 6.79
N ALA A 268 13.36 -9.12 5.81
CA ALA A 268 14.58 -9.12 5.03
C ALA A 268 14.53 -8.06 3.92
N ASP A 269 15.70 -7.64 3.42
CA ASP A 269 15.83 -6.56 2.41
C ASP A 269 15.13 -6.88 1.06
N ASP A 270 14.84 -8.15 0.79
CA ASP A 270 14.16 -8.66 -0.41
C ASP A 270 12.68 -8.98 -0.20
N GLU A 271 12.11 -8.64 0.97
CA GLU A 271 10.73 -8.93 1.35
C GLU A 271 9.84 -7.69 1.27
N ALA A 272 8.73 -7.79 0.53
CA ALA A 272 7.71 -6.75 0.50
C ALA A 272 6.66 -6.98 1.61
N LEU A 273 6.26 -5.93 2.32
CA LEU A 273 5.21 -6.00 3.34
C LEU A 273 3.84 -5.64 2.75
N THR A 274 2.81 -6.42 3.06
CA THR A 274 1.41 -6.14 2.69
C THR A 274 0.45 -6.35 3.86
N ALA A 275 -0.64 -5.59 3.87
CA ALA A 275 -1.76 -5.74 4.78
C ALA A 275 -3.00 -5.01 4.22
N ASN A 276 -4.18 -5.55 4.49
CA ASN A 276 -5.46 -4.99 4.05
C ASN A 276 -6.62 -5.24 5.04
N GLY A 277 -6.29 -5.57 6.30
CA GLY A 277 -7.24 -5.88 7.37
C GLY A 277 -7.96 -7.23 7.23
N ARG A 278 -7.64 -8.03 6.21
CA ARG A 278 -8.17 -9.39 6.01
C ARG A 278 -7.16 -10.44 6.49
N ALA A 279 -7.43 -11.70 6.16
CA ALA A 279 -6.47 -12.78 6.38
C ALA A 279 -5.12 -12.47 5.69
N PRO A 280 -3.97 -12.63 6.37
CA PRO A 280 -2.65 -12.30 5.83
C PRO A 280 -2.36 -12.94 4.46
N GLU A 281 -2.86 -14.15 4.24
CA GLU A 281 -2.69 -14.91 3.01
C GLU A 281 -3.43 -14.28 1.83
N LEU A 282 -4.63 -13.74 2.09
CA LEU A 282 -5.42 -13.05 1.08
C LEU A 282 -4.82 -11.68 0.75
N ALA A 283 -4.23 -11.00 1.75
CA ALA A 283 -3.49 -9.76 1.52
C ALA A 283 -2.26 -9.98 0.63
N ILE A 284 -1.57 -11.10 0.78
CA ILE A 284 -0.45 -11.51 -0.08
C ILE A 284 -0.91 -11.80 -1.50
N LEU A 285 -1.95 -12.63 -1.64
CA LEU A 285 -2.50 -13.00 -2.94
C LEU A 285 -2.90 -11.75 -3.73
N ASP A 286 -3.67 -10.87 -3.09
CA ASP A 286 -4.15 -9.63 -3.68
C ASP A 286 -2.99 -8.72 -4.11
N HIS A 287 -2.00 -8.53 -3.24
CA HIS A 287 -0.80 -7.74 -3.54
C HIS A 287 0.01 -8.32 -4.71
N MET A 288 0.22 -9.64 -4.76
CA MET A 288 0.95 -10.29 -5.84
C MET A 288 0.25 -10.12 -7.18
N VAL A 289 -1.07 -10.37 -7.23
CA VAL A 289 -1.88 -10.21 -8.44
C VAL A 289 -1.82 -8.76 -8.93
N HIS A 290 -1.98 -7.78 -8.03
CA HIS A 290 -1.89 -6.36 -8.36
C HIS A 290 -0.49 -5.93 -8.83
N ALA A 291 0.56 -6.53 -8.29
CA ALA A 291 1.95 -6.25 -8.68
C ALA A 291 2.38 -6.98 -9.97
N GLY A 292 1.49 -7.74 -10.62
CA GLY A 292 1.82 -8.55 -11.79
C GLY A 292 2.75 -9.72 -11.46
N VAL A 293 2.77 -10.15 -10.21
CA VAL A 293 3.52 -11.30 -9.71
C VAL A 293 2.59 -12.50 -9.71
N THR A 294 2.97 -13.59 -10.39
CA THR A 294 2.22 -14.84 -10.33
C THR A 294 2.44 -15.48 -8.96
N PRO A 295 1.41 -15.60 -8.10
CA PRO A 295 1.54 -16.26 -6.81
C PRO A 295 1.83 -17.74 -7.03
N ARG A 296 2.72 -18.33 -6.24
CA ARG A 296 3.12 -19.73 -6.42
C ARG A 296 2.96 -20.55 -5.14
N ALA A 297 3.36 -20.01 -4.00
CA ALA A 297 3.12 -20.66 -2.70
C ALA A 297 2.96 -19.65 -1.58
N ILE A 298 2.14 -20.00 -0.58
CA ILE A 298 1.94 -19.21 0.64
C ILE A 298 2.06 -20.12 1.85
N ALA A 299 2.86 -19.68 2.82
CA ALA A 299 3.07 -20.33 4.09
C ALA A 299 2.59 -19.45 5.26
N ALA A 300 1.95 -20.06 6.24
CA ALA A 300 1.58 -19.40 7.49
C ALA A 300 2.00 -20.27 8.68
N ALA A 301 2.38 -19.64 9.79
CA ALA A 301 2.72 -20.35 11.02
C ALA A 301 1.49 -20.74 11.85
N THR A 302 0.32 -20.16 11.54
CA THR A 302 -0.96 -20.43 12.19
C THR A 302 -1.90 -21.18 11.24
N PRO A 303 -2.84 -22.01 11.76
CA PRO A 303 -3.85 -22.66 10.93
C PRO A 303 -4.69 -21.64 10.14
N MET A 304 -4.91 -21.93 8.85
CA MET A 304 -5.69 -21.09 7.93
C MET A 304 -7.18 -21.45 8.02
N GLU A 305 -8.05 -20.46 7.82
CA GLU A 305 -9.49 -20.70 7.72
C GLU A 305 -9.85 -21.45 6.42
N PRO A 306 -10.86 -22.34 6.43
CA PRO A 306 -11.24 -23.11 5.23
C PRO A 306 -11.57 -22.23 4.01
N ALA A 307 -12.22 -21.08 4.22
CA ALA A 307 -12.52 -20.14 3.15
C ALA A 307 -11.26 -19.55 2.49
N THR A 308 -10.20 -19.33 3.29
CA THR A 308 -8.90 -18.85 2.80
C THR A 308 -8.20 -19.94 1.99
N ILE A 309 -8.24 -21.19 2.46
CA ILE A 309 -7.69 -22.35 1.75
C ILE A 309 -8.37 -22.52 0.38
N SER A 310 -9.71 -22.43 0.33
CA SER A 310 -10.45 -22.55 -0.92
C SER A 310 -10.13 -21.45 -1.91
N ALA A 311 -9.93 -20.20 -1.45
CA ALA A 311 -9.53 -19.10 -2.32
C ALA A 311 -8.14 -19.31 -2.91
N LEU A 312 -7.16 -19.70 -2.09
CA LEU A 312 -5.79 -19.97 -2.56
C LEU A 312 -5.72 -21.15 -3.54
N GLN A 313 -6.53 -22.18 -3.34
CA GLN A 313 -6.61 -23.32 -4.26
C GLN A 313 -7.25 -22.95 -5.60
N ALA A 314 -8.18 -22.01 -5.62
CA ALA A 314 -8.80 -21.54 -6.86
C ALA A 314 -7.81 -20.80 -7.77
N ASP A 315 -6.77 -20.20 -7.19
CA ASP A 315 -5.68 -19.50 -7.90
C ASP A 315 -4.41 -20.37 -8.07
N ASP A 316 -4.53 -21.71 -7.95
CA ASP A 316 -3.44 -22.68 -8.11
C ASP A 316 -2.22 -22.43 -7.18
N VAL A 317 -2.44 -21.85 -6.00
CA VAL A 317 -1.38 -21.53 -5.03
C VAL A 317 -1.10 -22.72 -4.11
N VAL A 318 0.17 -23.08 -3.97
CA VAL A 318 0.59 -24.14 -3.03
C VAL A 318 0.52 -23.64 -1.58
N ILE A 319 -0.21 -24.35 -0.73
CA ILE A 319 -0.46 -23.97 0.66
C ILE A 319 0.47 -24.73 1.62
N VAL A 320 1.15 -24.00 2.50
CA VAL A 320 2.02 -24.56 3.53
C VAL A 320 1.60 -24.04 4.91
N ALA A 321 0.65 -24.72 5.55
CA ALA A 321 0.12 -24.34 6.86
C ALA A 321 0.10 -25.54 7.83
N PRO A 322 0.11 -25.32 9.16
CA PRO A 322 -0.28 -26.32 10.13
C PRO A 322 -1.70 -26.79 9.84
N ARG A 323 -1.96 -28.09 9.97
CA ARG A 323 -3.34 -28.61 9.92
C ARG A 323 -4.08 -28.17 11.18
N MET A 324 -5.35 -27.75 11.03
CA MET A 324 -6.28 -27.60 12.15
C MET A 324 -6.48 -28.93 12.88
#